data_AF-A0A451BY42-F1
#
_entry.id   AF-A0A451BY42-F1
#
_cell.length_a   1.000
_cell.length_b   1.000
_cell.length_c   1.000
_cell.angle_alpha   90.00
_cell.angle_beta   90.00
_cell.angle_gamma   90.00
#
_symmetry.space_group_name_H-M   'P 1'
#
loop_
_entity.id
_entity.type
_entity.pdbx_description
1 polymer ?
#
loop_
_entity_poly.entity_id
_entity_poly.type
_entity_poly.pdbx_seq_one_letter_code
_entity_poly.pdbx_strand_id
1 'polypeptide(L)'
;MVIGTFPLEESKIFTLGQAMSGGFKANTGIYPAPPVDTTTLDDALANYVALRDAAIAAQSAAEQATAASRRGFRPLRTRSSSICVTRR
;
A
#
# COMPACT_ATOMS: atom_id res chain seq x y z
N MET A 1 -0.59 -4.42 -15.62
CA MET A 1 -0.10 -4.59 -14.23
C MET A 1 -0.62 -3.40 -13.46
N VAL A 2 -1.71 -3.59 -12.71
CA VAL A 2 -2.27 -2.52 -11.88
C VAL A 2 -1.54 -2.61 -10.55
N ILE A 3 -0.51 -1.79 -10.41
CA ILE A 3 0.02 -1.43 -9.10
C ILE A 3 -1.13 -0.87 -8.27
N GLY A 4 -1.32 -1.27 -7.02
CA GLY A 4 -2.31 -0.66 -6.13
C GLY A 4 -2.03 0.85 -6.07
N THR A 5 -2.75 1.63 -6.87
CA THR A 5 -2.49 3.06 -6.99
C THR A 5 -3.18 3.70 -5.81
N PHE A 6 -2.42 3.97 -4.75
CA PHE A 6 -2.88 4.88 -3.72
C PHE A 6 -2.92 6.27 -4.36
N PRO A 7 -4.09 6.93 -4.43
CA PRO A 7 -4.17 8.26 -5.00
C PRO A 7 -3.24 9.21 -4.25
N LEU A 8 -2.49 10.04 -4.99
CA LEU A 8 -1.56 11.02 -4.40
C LEU A 8 -2.26 11.95 -3.39
N GLU A 9 -3.55 12.21 -3.61
CA GLU A 9 -4.39 13.00 -2.71
C GLU A 9 -4.51 12.38 -1.31
N GLU A 10 -4.51 11.06 -1.19
CA GLU A 10 -4.58 10.35 0.09
C GLU A 10 -3.30 10.59 0.93
N SER A 11 -2.14 10.63 0.26
CA SER A 11 -0.87 10.96 0.92
C SER A 11 -0.83 12.43 1.38
N LYS A 12 -1.47 13.34 0.65
CA LYS A 12 -1.58 14.76 1.05
C LYS A 12 -2.49 14.92 2.26
N ILE A 13 -3.64 14.26 2.27
CA ILE A 13 -4.58 14.25 3.41
C ILE A 13 -3.90 13.67 4.65
N PHE A 14 -3.15 12.57 4.50
CA PHE A 14 -2.39 11.97 5.60
C PHE A 14 -1.31 12.91 6.17
N THR A 15 -0.59 13.62 5.30
CA THR A 15 0.43 14.60 5.72
C THR A 15 -0.21 15.79 6.44
N LEU A 16 -1.37 16.25 5.95
CA LEU A 16 -2.14 17.29 6.61
C LEU A 16 -2.61 16.85 8.00
N GLY A 17 -3.14 15.63 8.14
CA GLY A 17 -3.57 15.09 9.44
C GLY A 17 -2.45 15.04 10.47
N GLN A 18 -1.25 14.60 10.08
CA GLN A 18 -0.07 14.64 10.95
C GLN A 18 0.33 16.06 11.34
N ALA A 19 0.33 17.00 10.38
CA ALA A 19 0.64 18.39 10.65
C ALA A 19 -0.39 19.04 11.59
N MET A 20 -1.68 18.71 11.44
CA MET A 20 -2.75 19.17 12.32
C MET A 20 -2.59 18.61 13.74
N SER A 21 -2.36 17.30 13.89
CA SER A 21 -2.11 16.69 15.20
C SER A 21 -0.91 17.33 15.91
N GLY A 22 0.22 17.47 15.20
CA GLY A 22 1.40 18.13 15.72
C GLY A 22 1.16 19.59 16.11
N GLY A 23 0.43 20.33 15.26
CA GLY A 23 0.08 21.73 15.50
C GLY A 23 -0.79 21.92 16.75
N PHE A 24 -1.80 21.06 16.95
CA PHE A 24 -2.66 21.11 18.12
C PHE A 24 -1.92 20.75 19.41
N LYS A 25 -1.05 19.74 19.38
CA LYS A 25 -0.21 19.37 20.53
C LYS A 25 0.84 20.42 20.88
N ALA A 26 1.40 21.12 19.89
CA ALA A 26 2.39 22.18 20.12
C ALA A 26 1.77 23.46 20.70
N ASN A 27 0.47 23.69 20.48
CA ASN A 27 -0.23 24.94 20.83
C ASN A 27 -1.38 24.72 21.82
N THR A 28 -1.20 23.84 22.80
CA THR A 28 -2.22 23.53 23.83
C THR A 28 -2.67 24.75 24.63
N GLY A 29 -1.82 25.78 24.77
CA GLY A 29 -2.17 27.05 25.41
C GLY A 29 -3.08 27.96 24.57
N ILE A 30 -3.11 27.79 23.25
CA ILE A 30 -3.98 28.54 22.33
C ILE A 30 -5.29 27.77 22.10
N TYR A 31 -5.21 26.44 22.10
CA TYR A 31 -6.35 25.54 21.89
C TYR A 31 -6.50 24.58 23.09
N PRO A 32 -7.03 25.05 24.24
CA PRO A 32 -7.20 24.22 25.42
C PRO A 32 -8.29 23.14 25.26
N ALA A 33 -9.20 23.30 24.29
CA ALA A 33 -10.23 22.34 23.92
C ALA A 33 -10.37 22.31 22.39
N PRO A 34 -9.45 21.65 21.67
CA PRO A 34 -9.54 21.57 20.22
C PRO A 34 -10.81 20.80 19.80
N PRO A 35 -11.54 21.22 18.75
CA PRO A 35 -12.73 20.51 18.26
C PRO A 35 -12.45 19.08 17.79
N VAL A 36 -11.20 18.81 17.43
CA VAL A 36 -10.70 17.48 17.06
C VAL A 36 -9.76 17.03 18.17
N ASP A 37 -10.12 15.91 18.80
CA ASP A 37 -9.29 15.27 19.80
C ASP A 37 -8.01 14.72 19.17
N THR A 38 -6.85 15.17 19.66
CA THR A 38 -5.55 14.82 19.06
C THR A 38 -5.22 13.34 19.20
N THR A 39 -5.69 12.68 20.27
CA THR A 39 -5.49 11.25 20.48
C THR A 39 -6.29 10.41 19.48
N THR A 40 -7.57 10.76 19.27
CA THR A 40 -8.43 10.11 18.27
C THR A 40 -7.87 10.31 16.85
N LEU A 41 -7.31 11.50 16.56
CA LEU A 41 -6.69 11.79 15.27
C LEU A 41 -5.44 10.94 15.03
N ASP A 42 -4.58 10.78 16.03
CA ASP A 42 -3.39 9.94 15.91
C ASP A 42 -3.72 8.45 15.75
N ASP A 43 -4.71 7.96 16.51
CA ASP A 43 -5.16 6.57 16.39
C ASP A 43 -5.72 6.28 14.99
N ALA A 44 -6.47 7.23 14.41
CA ALA A 44 -6.96 7.13 13.04
C ALA A 44 -5.81 7.12 12.01
N LEU A 45 -4.78 7.96 12.21
CA LEU A 45 -3.59 8.00 11.35
C LEU A 45 -2.78 6.70 11.45
N ALA A 46 -2.59 6.16 12.66
CA ALA A 46 -1.88 4.90 12.88
C ALA A 46 -2.63 3.71 12.26
N ASN A 47 -3.96 3.66 12.42
CA ASN A 47 -4.80 2.63 11.81
C ASN A 47 -4.74 2.69 10.28
N TYR A 48 -4.77 3.90 9.71
CA TYR A 48 -4.62 4.08 8.26
C TYR A 48 -3.28 3.52 7.74
N VAL A 49 -2.16 3.82 8.42
CA VAL A 49 -0.83 3.27 8.05
C VAL A 49 -0.83 1.75 8.12
N ALA A 50 -1.38 1.17 9.18
CA ALA A 50 -1.46 -0.28 9.33
C ALA A 50 -2.26 -0.96 8.21
N LEU A 51 -3.41 -0.38 7.82
CA LEU A 51 -4.22 -0.88 6.72
C LEU A 51 -3.49 -0.75 5.38
N ARG A 52 -2.80 0.37 5.16
CA ARG A 52 -1.99 0.59 3.95
C ARG A 52 -0.87 -0.43 3.83
N ASP A 53 -0.13 -0.66 4.90
CA ASP A 53 0.96 -1.63 4.93
C ASP A 53 0.45 -3.06 4.71
N ALA A 54 -0.70 -3.42 5.30
CA ALA A 54 -1.35 -4.70 5.06
C ALA A 54 -1.76 -4.88 3.59
N ALA A 55 -2.28 -3.84 2.94
CA ALA A 55 -2.63 -3.86 1.52
C ALA A 55 -1.38 -4.04 0.63
N ILE A 56 -0.28 -3.35 0.95
CA ILE A 56 1.00 -3.51 0.23
C ILE A 56 1.56 -4.92 0.41
N ALA A 57 1.50 -5.48 1.62
CA ALA A 57 1.94 -6.85 1.90
C ALA A 57 1.12 -7.88 1.12
N ALA A 58 -0.21 -7.74 1.07
CA ALA A 58 -1.09 -8.61 0.30
C ALA A 58 -0.80 -8.51 -1.21
N GLN A 59 -0.58 -7.30 -1.73
CA GLN A 59 -0.21 -7.10 -3.13
C GLN A 59 1.14 -7.76 -3.45
N SER A 60 2.16 -7.54 -2.59
CA SER A 60 3.47 -8.17 -2.75
C SER A 60 3.37 -9.70 -2.77
N ALA A 61 2.57 -10.28 -1.87
CA ALA A 61 2.34 -11.72 -1.85
C ALA A 61 1.67 -12.22 -3.14
N ALA A 62 0.69 -11.49 -3.67
CA ALA A 62 0.04 -11.82 -4.95
C ALA A 62 1.03 -11.73 -6.14
N GLU A 63 1.87 -10.70 -6.18
CA GLU A 63 2.92 -10.55 -7.19
C GLU A 63 3.95 -11.68 -7.11
N GLN A 64 4.35 -12.08 -5.91
CA GLN A 64 5.25 -13.22 -5.72
C GLN A 64 4.62 -14.53 -6.17
N ALA A 65 3.36 -14.78 -5.84
CA ALA A 65 2.63 -15.98 -6.26
C ALA A 65 2.46 -16.04 -7.79
N THR A 66 2.11 -14.92 -8.43
CA THR A 66 2.00 -14.86 -9.89
C THR A 66 3.36 -15.02 -10.57
N ALA A 67 4.43 -14.45 -10.00
CA ALA A 67 5.79 -14.64 -10.49
C ALA A 67 6.24 -16.11 -10.37
N ALA A 68 5.91 -16.79 -9.26
CA ALA A 68 6.20 -18.20 -9.05
C ALA A 68 5.48 -19.10 -10.08
N SER A 69 4.17 -18.89 -10.27
CA SER A 69 3.38 -19.59 -11.29
C SER A 69 3.93 -19.35 -12.70
N ARG A 70 4.31 -18.11 -13.02
CA ARG A 70 4.91 -17.76 -14.32
C ARG A 70 6.27 -18.43 -14.50
N ARG A 71 7.09 -18.52 -13.45
CA ARG A 71 8.38 -19.23 -13.47
C ARG A 71 8.19 -20.73 -13.71
N GLY A 72 7.21 -21.36 -13.06
CA GLY A 72 6.89 -22.79 -13.25
C GLY A 72 6.34 -23.11 -14.64
N PHE A 73 5.52 -22.22 -15.22
CA PHE A 73 4.96 -22.40 -16.56
C PHE A 73 5.96 -22.14 -17.70
N ARG A 74 6.96 -21.28 -17.48
CA ARG A 74 7.91 -20.85 -18.52
C ARG A 74 8.62 -22.03 -19.23
N PRO A 75 9.18 -23.05 -18.54
CA PRO A 75 9.79 -24.22 -19.18
C PRO A 75 8.82 -25.05 -20.01
N LEU A 76 7.57 -25.20 -19.56
CA LEU A 76 6.54 -25.95 -20.30
C LEU A 76 6.21 -25.26 -21.62
N ARG A 77 6.07 -23.92 -21.60
CA ARG A 77 5.85 -23.10 -22.79
C ARG A 77 6.99 -23.26 -23.80
N THR A 78 8.23 -23.22 -23.32
CA THR A 78 9.42 -23.37 -24.18
C THR A 78 9.51 -24.78 -24.78
N ARG A 79 9.28 -25.83 -23.99
CA ARG A 79 9.31 -27.23 -24.49
C ARG A 79 8.25 -27.51 -25.54
N SER A 80 7.01 -27.06 -25.31
CA SER A 80 5.92 -27.22 -26.27
C SER A 80 6.25 -26.55 -27.61
N SER A 81 6.82 -25.33 -27.58
CA SER A 81 7.27 -24.63 -28.80
C SER A 81 8.40 -25.35 -29.52
N SER A 82 9.35 -25.95 -28.79
CA SER A 82 10.46 -26.71 -29.40
C SER A 82 9.94 -27.96 -30.09
N ILE A 83 8.99 -28.68 -29.49
CA ILE A 83 8.36 -29.88 -30.09
C ILE A 83 7.68 -29.54 -31.42
N CYS A 84 7.02 -28.38 -31.53
CA CYS A 84 6.40 -27.93 -32.78
C CYS A 84 7.42 -27.59 -33.89
N VAL A 85 8.61 -27.10 -33.55
CA VAL A 85 9.65 -26.74 -34.53
C VAL A 85 10.40 -27.99 -35.03
N THR A 86 10.62 -28.99 -34.19
CA THR A 86 11.36 -30.21 -34.58
C THR A 86 10.49 -31.21 -35.38
N ARG A 87 9.17 -31.03 -35.42
CA ARG A 87 8.22 -31.88 -36.17
C ARG A 87 7.75 -31.27 -37.50
N ARG A 88 8.39 -30.19 -37.95
CA ARG A 88 8.13 -29.48 -39.21
C ARG A 88 9.26 -29.73 -40.19
#